data_AF-B4IW21-F1
#
_entry.id   AF-B4IW21-F1
#
_cell.length_a   1.000
_cell.length_b   1.000
_cell.length_c   1.000
_cell.angle_alpha   90.00
_cell.angle_beta   90.00
_cell.angle_gamma   90.00
#
_symmetry.space_group_name_H-M   'P 1'
#
loop_
_entity.id
_entity.type
_entity.pdbx_description
1 polymer ?
#
loop_
_entity_poly.entity_id
_entity_poly.type
_entity_poly.pdbx_seq_one_letter_code
_entity_poly.pdbx_strand_id
1 'polypeptide(L)'
;MSLRKPPIAERCDFPAWFKGPRHWHALMGNAVYNYHSNDGSVHIIKPNGYMETRALCEQINKQTPTEMMAVVHYTTGCQSGFMCMMFYRRDTFVIEIQTGKPAIRLEDACAPDHFDINKMAYITLL
;
A
#
# COMPACT_ATOMS: atom_id res chain seq x y z
N MET A 1 40.94 8.36 2.61
CA MET A 1 39.57 8.61 2.10
C MET A 1 38.64 7.72 2.91
N SER A 2 37.92 8.26 3.89
CA SER A 2 37.01 7.45 4.72
C SER A 2 35.67 7.34 4.02
N LEU A 3 35.27 6.11 3.67
CA LEU A 3 33.96 5.81 3.09
C LEU A 3 32.92 6.11 4.18
N ARG A 4 32.20 7.22 4.03
CA ARG A 4 31.04 7.52 4.86
C ARG A 4 30.00 6.44 4.58
N LYS A 5 29.60 5.72 5.63
CA LYS A 5 28.45 4.81 5.57
C LYS A 5 27.27 5.62 5.03
N PRO A 6 26.60 5.18 3.95
CA PRO A 6 25.41 5.88 3.47
C PRO A 6 24.41 5.98 4.63
N PRO A 7 23.69 7.11 4.77
CA PRO A 7 22.63 7.21 5.76
C PRO A 7 21.72 6.00 5.59
N ILE A 8 21.33 5.38 6.70
CA ILE A 8 20.36 4.29 6.68
C ILE A 8 19.10 4.92 6.11
N ALA A 9 18.80 4.65 4.83
CA ALA A 9 17.50 4.98 4.28
C ALA A 9 16.50 4.23 5.17
N GLU A 10 15.69 4.97 5.93
CA GLU A 10 14.61 4.37 6.69
C GLU A 10 13.80 3.54 5.71
N ARG A 11 13.77 2.23 5.96
CA ARG A 11 13.08 1.28 5.08
C ARG A 11 11.61 1.72 5.02
N CYS A 12 11.08 1.92 3.80
CA CYS A 12 9.67 2.23 3.60
C CYS A 12 8.82 1.21 4.36
N ASP A 13 7.91 1.69 5.20
CA ASP A 13 7.05 0.83 6.01
C ASP A 13 5.65 1.42 6.10
N PHE A 14 4.65 0.54 6.22
CA PHE A 14 3.25 0.94 6.32
C PHE A 14 2.96 1.62 7.67
N PRO A 15 1.91 2.47 7.75
CA PRO A 15 1.59 3.17 8.97
C PRO A 15 1.34 2.23 10.15
N ALA A 16 1.82 2.57 11.34
CA ALA A 16 1.61 1.73 12.54
C ALA A 16 0.12 1.48 12.84
N TRP A 17 -0.75 2.46 12.59
CA TRP A 17 -2.20 2.31 12.74
C TRP A 17 -2.82 1.36 11.72
N PHE A 18 -2.23 1.20 10.54
CA PHE A 18 -2.66 0.21 9.55
C PHE A 18 -2.17 -1.19 9.93
N LYS A 19 -0.94 -1.31 10.42
CA LYS A 19 -0.34 -2.60 10.83
C LYS A 19 -0.93 -3.20 12.12
N GLY A 20 -1.67 -2.41 12.90
CA GLY A 20 -2.21 -2.84 14.19
C GLY A 20 -3.23 -3.98 14.08
N PRO A 21 -4.33 -3.80 13.33
CA PRO A 21 -5.28 -4.88 13.06
C PRO A 21 -4.67 -5.98 12.21
N ARG A 22 -4.93 -7.23 12.57
CA ARG A 22 -4.39 -8.41 11.86
C ARG A 22 -5.01 -8.59 10.48
N HIS A 23 -6.29 -8.24 10.36
CA HIS A 23 -7.10 -8.39 9.16
C HIS A 23 -7.98 -7.16 9.00
N TRP A 24 -7.93 -6.54 7.83
CA TRP A 24 -8.83 -5.47 7.42
C TRP A 24 -9.77 -6.01 6.36
N HIS A 25 -11.07 -5.99 6.63
CA HIS A 25 -12.09 -6.46 5.71
C HIS A 25 -12.63 -5.30 4.90
N ALA A 26 -12.62 -5.41 3.56
CA ALA A 26 -13.32 -4.44 2.75
C ALA A 26 -14.82 -4.50 3.04
N LEU A 27 -15.43 -3.34 3.28
CA LEU A 27 -16.87 -3.22 3.57
C LEU A 27 -17.73 -3.86 2.48
N MET A 28 -17.27 -3.81 1.22
CA MET A 28 -17.94 -4.43 0.08
C MET A 28 -17.82 -5.96 0.04
N GLY A 29 -17.11 -6.58 0.98
CA GLY A 29 -16.88 -8.03 1.05
C GLY A 29 -16.00 -8.58 -0.08
N ASN A 30 -15.33 -7.71 -0.83
CA ASN A 30 -14.62 -8.06 -2.06
C ASN A 30 -13.10 -8.22 -1.89
N ALA A 31 -12.55 -7.98 -0.70
CA ALA A 31 -11.14 -8.16 -0.40
C ALA A 31 -10.88 -8.19 1.12
N VAL A 32 -9.77 -8.81 1.51
CA VAL A 32 -9.19 -8.73 2.86
C VAL A 32 -7.75 -8.28 2.73
N TYR A 33 -7.32 -7.32 3.56
CA TYR A 33 -5.97 -6.76 3.58
C TYR A 33 -5.28 -7.18 4.88
N ASN A 34 -4.18 -7.92 4.75
CA ASN A 34 -3.44 -8.45 5.88
C ASN A 34 -2.01 -7.93 5.86
N TYR A 35 -1.56 -7.31 6.94
CA TYR A 35 -0.14 -6.99 7.07
C TYR A 35 0.65 -8.19 7.58
N HIS A 36 1.70 -8.57 6.84
CA HIS A 36 2.59 -9.67 7.19
C HIS A 36 3.92 -9.11 7.70
N SER A 37 4.14 -9.13 9.02
CA SER A 37 5.36 -8.62 9.65
C SER A 37 6.63 -9.38 9.25
N ASN A 38 6.50 -10.64 8.84
CA ASN A 38 7.64 -11.49 8.47
C ASN A 38 8.37 -10.96 7.22
N ASP A 39 7.65 -10.33 6.30
CA ASP A 39 8.19 -9.83 5.04
C ASP A 39 7.89 -8.35 4.77
N GLY A 40 7.15 -7.69 5.68
CA GLY A 40 6.84 -6.28 5.63
C GLY A 40 5.82 -5.88 4.56
N SER A 41 5.04 -6.84 4.04
CA SER A 41 4.11 -6.60 2.94
C SER A 41 2.64 -6.72 3.34
N VAL A 42 1.77 -6.12 2.55
CA VAL A 42 0.32 -6.25 2.66
C VAL A 42 -0.18 -7.26 1.65
N HIS A 43 -0.86 -8.29 2.12
CA HIS A 43 -1.48 -9.31 1.30
C HIS A 43 -2.95 -8.94 1.11
N ILE A 44 -3.35 -8.70 -0.13
CA ILE A 44 -4.72 -8.37 -0.54
C ILE A 44 -5.33 -9.63 -1.14
N ILE A 45 -6.28 -10.23 -0.42
CA ILE A 45 -6.88 -11.52 -0.75
C ILE A 45 -8.29 -11.28 -1.27
N LYS A 46 -8.57 -11.69 -2.50
CA LYS A 46 -9.92 -11.64 -3.09
C LYS A 46 -10.82 -12.78 -2.56
N PRO A 47 -12.16 -12.68 -2.69
CA PRO A 47 -13.10 -13.61 -2.04
C PRO A 47 -13.01 -15.03 -2.59
N ASN A 48 -12.51 -15.18 -3.82
CA ASN A 48 -12.25 -16.49 -4.42
C ASN A 48 -11.02 -17.18 -3.82
N GLY A 49 -10.23 -16.52 -2.96
CA GLY A 49 -9.01 -17.06 -2.33
C GLY A 49 -7.83 -17.29 -3.27
N TYR A 50 -8.06 -17.30 -4.59
CA TYR A 50 -7.04 -17.61 -5.60
C TYR A 50 -6.21 -16.40 -6.04
N MET A 51 -6.71 -15.18 -5.87
CA MET A 51 -5.96 -13.97 -6.20
C MET A 51 -5.48 -13.29 -4.94
N GLU A 52 -4.20 -13.50 -4.66
CA GLU A 52 -3.44 -12.82 -3.63
C GLU A 52 -2.51 -11.80 -4.31
N THR A 53 -2.69 -10.53 -3.96
CA THR A 53 -1.79 -9.45 -4.35
C THR A 53 -0.93 -9.09 -3.17
N ARG A 54 0.38 -9.26 -3.29
CA ARG A 54 1.36 -8.83 -2.30
C ARG A 54 1.79 -7.41 -2.63
N ALA A 55 1.72 -6.49 -1.67
CA ALA A 55 2.12 -5.08 -1.81
C ALA A 55 3.21 -4.74 -0.80
N LEU A 56 4.42 -4.44 -1.28
CA LEU A 56 5.57 -4.07 -0.48
C LEU A 56 5.82 -2.56 -0.59
N CYS A 57 6.01 -1.86 0.53
CA CYS A 57 6.33 -0.43 0.54
C CYS A 57 7.70 -0.19 -0.09
N GLU A 58 7.78 0.67 -1.11
CA GLU A 58 9.04 1.06 -1.77
C GLU A 58 9.39 2.52 -1.51
N GLN A 59 8.40 3.43 -1.61
CA GLN A 59 8.60 4.86 -1.39
C GLN A 59 7.40 5.50 -0.70
N ILE A 60 7.65 6.43 0.22
CA ILE A 60 6.63 7.27 0.85
C ILE A 60 6.66 8.66 0.22
N ASN A 61 5.58 9.06 -0.45
CA ASN A 61 5.47 10.37 -1.10
C ASN A 61 4.78 11.42 -0.21
N LYS A 62 3.95 10.97 0.72
CA LYS A 62 3.26 11.82 1.70
C LYS A 62 3.02 11.02 2.98
N GLN A 63 3.28 11.61 4.14
CA GLN A 63 2.93 11.00 5.42
C GLN A 63 2.49 12.06 6.44
N THR A 64 1.35 11.82 7.04
CA THR A 64 0.78 12.60 8.14
C THR A 64 0.22 11.61 9.18
N PRO A 65 -0.25 12.08 10.36
CA PRO A 65 -0.85 11.19 11.35
C PRO A 65 -2.08 10.41 10.85
N THR A 66 -2.80 10.95 9.86
CA THR A 66 -4.07 10.39 9.36
C THR A 66 -4.03 9.96 7.91
N GLU A 67 -2.95 10.24 7.19
CA GLU A 67 -2.85 10.00 5.76
C GLU A 67 -1.46 9.54 5.36
N MET A 68 -1.36 8.57 4.47
CA MET A 68 -0.10 8.15 3.87
C MET A 68 -0.28 7.85 2.38
N MET A 69 0.60 8.41 1.55
CA MET A 69 0.74 8.07 0.14
C MET A 69 2.04 7.32 -0.06
N ALA A 70 1.97 6.13 -0.64
CA ALA A 70 3.12 5.30 -0.89
C ALA A 70 3.09 4.68 -2.29
N VAL A 71 4.26 4.57 -2.89
CA VAL A 71 4.48 3.65 -4.00
C VAL A 71 4.76 2.28 -3.40
N VAL A 72 3.99 1.30 -3.84
CA VAL A 72 4.19 -0.10 -3.46
C VAL A 72 4.63 -0.91 -4.67
N HIS A 73 5.57 -1.82 -4.48
CA HIS A 73 5.82 -2.90 -5.43
C HIS A 73 4.77 -3.98 -5.20
N TYR A 74 3.94 -4.22 -6.22
CA TYR A 74 2.90 -5.23 -6.18
C TYR A 74 3.34 -6.49 -6.93
N THR A 75 2.90 -7.64 -6.44
CA THR A 75 3.04 -8.94 -7.12
C THR A 75 1.70 -9.66 -7.05
N THR A 76 1.18 -10.14 -8.17
CA THR A 76 -0.02 -10.98 -8.26
C THR A 76 0.23 -12.09 -9.27
N GLY A 77 0.33 -13.34 -8.80
CA GLY A 77 0.77 -14.45 -9.63
C GLY A 77 2.14 -14.17 -10.26
N CYS A 78 2.23 -14.20 -11.60
CA CYS A 78 3.46 -13.91 -12.34
C CYS A 78 3.63 -12.42 -12.72
N GLN A 79 2.66 -11.57 -12.39
CA GLN A 79 2.71 -10.15 -12.71
C GLN A 79 3.27 -9.36 -11.54
N SER A 80 4.18 -8.42 -11.82
CA SER A 80 4.67 -7.47 -10.83
C SER A 80 4.88 -6.09 -11.44
N GLY A 81 4.94 -5.09 -10.58
CA GLY A 81 5.16 -3.69 -10.97
C GLY A 81 4.93 -2.77 -9.79
N PHE A 82 4.73 -1.49 -10.05
CA PHE A 82 4.50 -0.48 -9.01
C PHE A 82 3.08 0.04 -9.06
N MET A 83 2.52 0.42 -7.93
CA MET A 83 1.24 1.13 -7.87
C MET A 83 1.26 2.15 -6.75
N CYS A 84 0.58 3.27 -6.96
CA CYS A 84 0.37 4.24 -5.88
C CYS A 84 -0.78 3.79 -5.00
N MET A 85 -0.57 3.81 -3.69
CA MET A 85 -1.61 3.59 -2.70
C MET A 85 -1.71 4.80 -1.79
N MET A 86 -2.94 5.23 -1.53
CA MET A 86 -3.26 6.28 -0.58
C MET A 86 -4.09 5.68 0.54
N PHE A 87 -3.61 5.83 1.77
CA PHE A 87 -4.23 5.32 2.98
C PHE A 87 -4.76 6.49 3.80
N TYR A 88 -6.01 6.38 4.27
CA TYR A 88 -6.67 7.36 5.12
C TYR A 88 -7.13 6.68 6.40
N ARG A 89 -6.66 7.18 7.54
CA ARG A 89 -7.17 6.80 8.85
C ARG A 89 -8.41 7.63 9.17
N ARG A 90 -9.59 7.01 9.18
CA ARG A 90 -10.87 7.66 9.52
C ARG A 90 -11.18 7.54 11.01
N ASP A 91 -10.92 6.36 11.58
CA ASP A 91 -10.99 6.06 13.00
C ASP A 91 -9.91 5.00 13.36
N THR A 92 -9.97 4.45 14.56
CA THR A 92 -9.11 3.38 15.06
C THR A 92 -9.30 2.07 14.29
N PHE A 93 -10.55 1.77 13.91
CA PHE A 93 -10.93 0.54 13.17
C PHE A 93 -11.67 0.87 11.87
N VAL A 94 -11.46 2.07 11.32
CA VAL A 94 -12.04 2.47 10.04
C VAL A 94 -10.96 3.17 9.23
N ILE A 95 -10.66 2.62 8.06
CA ILE A 95 -9.71 3.23 7.13
C ILE A 95 -10.29 3.22 5.72
N GLU A 96 -9.74 4.07 4.87
CA GLU A 96 -10.03 4.04 3.44
C GLU A 96 -8.73 3.95 2.66
N ILE A 97 -8.79 3.23 1.55
CA ILE A 97 -7.68 3.08 0.63
C ILE A 97 -8.12 3.47 -0.77
N GLN A 98 -7.27 4.21 -1.48
CA GLN A 98 -7.33 4.35 -2.92
C GLN A 98 -6.09 3.70 -3.54
N THR A 99 -6.27 3.02 -4.67
CA THR A 99 -5.18 2.33 -5.38
C THR A 99 -5.18 2.76 -6.84
N GLY A 100 -4.02 3.19 -7.31
CA GLY A 100 -3.80 3.59 -8.69
C GLY A 100 -3.66 2.42 -9.65
N LYS A 101 -3.47 2.76 -10.93
CA LYS A 101 -3.17 1.77 -11.97
C LYS A 101 -1.71 1.29 -11.85
N PRO A 102 -1.44 0.02 -12.17
CA PRO A 102 -0.07 -0.48 -12.30
C PRO A 102 0.81 0.38 -13.21
N ALA A 103 2.05 0.59 -12.80
CA ALA A 103 3.13 1.20 -13.55
C ALA A 103 4.34 0.26 -13.60
N ILE A 104 5.18 0.42 -14.63
CA ILE A 104 6.41 -0.38 -14.78
C ILE A 104 7.55 0.22 -13.95
N ARG A 105 7.59 1.55 -13.85
CA ARG A 105 8.61 2.29 -13.09
C ARG A 105 8.05 2.84 -11.80
N LEU A 106 8.93 3.04 -10.83
CA LEU A 106 8.58 3.52 -9.50
C LEU A 106 8.08 4.97 -9.55
N GLU A 107 8.76 5.82 -10.32
CA GLU A 107 8.43 7.24 -10.49
C GLU A 107 7.09 7.49 -11.19
N ASP A 108 6.64 6.54 -12.03
CA ASP A 108 5.41 6.65 -12.80
C ASP A 108 4.18 6.28 -11.95
N ALA A 109 4.36 5.52 -10.87
CA ALA A 109 3.26 4.92 -10.12
C ALA A 109 2.26 5.94 -9.54
N CYS A 110 2.76 7.06 -9.00
CA CYS A 110 1.93 8.15 -8.47
C CYS A 110 1.80 9.33 -9.46
N ALA A 111 2.21 9.19 -10.72
CA ALA A 111 2.00 10.21 -11.73
C ALA A 111 0.50 10.33 -12.07
N PRO A 112 0.01 11.51 -12.54
CA PRO A 112 -1.42 11.75 -12.76
C PRO A 112 -2.13 10.73 -13.68
N ASP A 113 -1.42 10.13 -14.63
CA ASP A 113 -1.97 9.12 -15.54
C ASP A 113 -2.26 7.77 -14.84
N HIS A 114 -1.53 7.50 -13.77
CA HIS A 114 -1.63 6.28 -12.95
C HIS A 114 -2.40 6.49 -11.66
N PHE A 115 -2.34 7.69 -11.07
CA PHE A 115 -3.00 8.04 -9.82
C PHE A 115 -3.60 9.44 -9.85
N ASP A 116 -4.93 9.51 -9.87
CA ASP A 116 -5.69 10.74 -9.65
C ASP A 116 -6.58 10.55 -8.43
N ILE A 117 -6.23 11.22 -7.34
CA ILE A 117 -6.89 11.15 -6.03
C ILE A 117 -8.41 11.42 -6.11
N ASN A 118 -8.87 12.19 -7.09
CA ASN A 118 -10.29 12.53 -7.24
C ASN A 118 -11.07 11.49 -8.06
N LYS A 119 -10.37 10.60 -8.78
CA LYS A 119 -10.98 9.59 -9.66
C LYS A 119 -10.86 8.17 -9.10
N MET A 120 -9.86 7.91 -8.26
CA MET A 120 -9.68 6.58 -7.69
C MET A 120 -10.78 6.26 -6.68
N ALA A 121 -11.34 5.05 -6.77
CA ALA A 121 -12.39 4.62 -5.86
C ALA A 121 -11.84 4.45 -4.44
N TYR A 122 -12.62 4.88 -3.46
CA TYR A 122 -12.36 4.59 -2.05
C TYR A 122 -12.81 3.18 -1.72
N ILE A 123 -11.94 2.42 -1.07
CA ILE A 123 -12.24 1.12 -0.47
C ILE A 123 -12.19 1.32 1.03
N THR A 124 -13.35 1.26 1.69
CA THR A 124 -13.45 1.32 3.15
C THR A 124 -13.12 -0.05 3.74
N LEU A 125 -12.22 -0.07 4.73
CA LEU A 125 -11.84 -1.28 5.47
C LEU A 125 -12.19 -1.15 6.95
N LEU A 126 -12.65 -2.26 7.53
CA LEU A 126 -13.08 -2.43 8.92
C LEU A 126 -12.38 -3.64 9.57
#